data_AF-A0A7S3MQT5-F1
#
_entry.id   AF-A0A7S3MQT5-F1
#
_cell.length_a   1.000
_cell.length_b   1.000
_cell.length_c   1.000
_cell.angle_alpha   90.00
_cell.angle_beta   90.00
_cell.angle_gamma   90.00
#
_symmetry.space_group_name_H-M   'P 1'
#
loop_
_entity.id
_entity.type
_entity.pdbx_description
1 polymer ?
#
loop_
_entity_poly.entity_id
_entity_poly.type
_entity_poly.pdbx_seq_one_letter_code
_entity_poly.pdbx_strand_id
1 'polypeptide(L)'
;SQGFVPLVNEMKDSEWGECETEQRSELISGLNKFTKELEEAIKSMTGGIKLRKLPSDYLVDNTDQKIAEAAQNDALVSFYEKILAEWTEKIEEFVEEGSENKWDSNDAGPRTELEHWRTRNQKLTSISEQTRTREVRIVREVLNRVNKSGGEHQGRSKENIPVLLTRWKNVDIKITEAVNEAKDNVKYLTTLEKFIDPLYTGTPQTIIDSLPALMNSVKMIHTIARYYNTTEKMTQLFMKITNQMITTCKKSILKDKPVDKLWLRDPDELIETMQDCIKLRDAYQYQYELTKEKLQAMPKGRQFDFSKNQIFGKFDLFCRRLSKLIDLFTIVRQFNSLAKHKLEDMDKLIEDFNSLIESFKNQRHDL
;
A
#
# COMPACT_ATOMS: atom_id res chain seq x y z
N SER A 1 -10.01 -21.94 -7.70
CA SER A 1 -9.12 -22.42 -6.63
C SER A 1 -9.88 -23.00 -5.42
N GLN A 2 -11.19 -23.25 -5.49
CA GLN A 2 -12.03 -23.50 -4.30
C GLN A 2 -11.91 -24.89 -3.64
N GLY A 3 -11.08 -25.81 -4.14
CA GLY A 3 -11.01 -27.19 -3.62
C GLY A 3 -9.90 -27.45 -2.60
N PHE A 4 -8.71 -26.88 -2.78
CA PHE A 4 -7.52 -27.30 -2.03
C PHE A 4 -7.35 -26.62 -0.67
N VAL A 5 -7.68 -25.33 -0.57
CA VAL A 5 -7.55 -24.58 0.70
C VAL A 5 -8.49 -25.13 1.79
N PRO A 6 -9.79 -25.41 1.52
CA PRO A 6 -10.67 -26.02 2.50
C PRO A 6 -10.19 -27.41 2.91
N LEU A 7 -9.72 -28.21 1.95
CA LEU A 7 -9.26 -29.58 2.17
C LEU A 7 -8.02 -29.64 3.06
N VAL A 8 -7.08 -28.71 2.88
CA VAL A 8 -5.89 -28.57 3.75
C VAL A 8 -6.25 -28.02 5.13
N ASN A 9 -7.24 -27.12 5.23
CA ASN A 9 -7.70 -26.59 6.52
C ASN A 9 -8.52 -27.61 7.33
N GLU A 10 -9.24 -28.51 6.67
CA GLU A 10 -10.04 -29.57 7.29
C GLU A 10 -9.23 -30.83 7.64
N MET A 11 -7.97 -30.93 7.20
CA MET A 11 -7.11 -32.06 7.54
C MET A 11 -6.87 -32.14 9.06
N LYS A 12 -7.16 -33.29 9.64
CA LYS A 12 -6.93 -33.59 11.07
C LYS A 12 -5.44 -33.71 11.35
N ASP A 13 -5.00 -33.44 12.58
CA ASP A 13 -3.58 -33.52 12.98
C ASP A 13 -2.93 -34.87 12.64
N SER A 14 -3.71 -35.96 12.67
CA SER A 14 -3.28 -37.30 12.27
C SER A 14 -2.96 -37.47 10.78
N GLU A 15 -3.45 -36.58 9.92
CA GLU A 15 -3.29 -36.64 8.46
C GLU A 15 -2.03 -35.89 7.98
N TRP A 16 -1.40 -35.11 8.87
CA TRP A 16 -0.18 -34.34 8.59
C TRP A 16 1.12 -35.13 8.83
N GLY A 17 1.04 -36.37 9.32
CA GLY A 17 2.21 -37.22 9.57
C GLY A 17 3.16 -36.63 10.61
N GLU A 18 4.46 -36.60 10.32
CA GLU A 18 5.53 -36.08 11.20
C GLU A 18 5.76 -34.55 11.07
N CYS A 19 4.83 -33.81 10.47
CA CYS A 19 5.02 -32.38 10.22
C CYS A 19 4.77 -31.55 11.48
N GLU A 20 5.72 -30.68 11.85
CA GLU A 20 5.59 -29.82 13.03
C GLU A 20 4.48 -28.77 12.85
N THR A 21 3.85 -28.37 13.95
CA THR A 21 2.77 -27.36 13.95
C THR A 21 3.18 -26.03 13.34
N GLU A 22 4.46 -25.65 13.45
CA GLU A 22 4.99 -24.41 12.88
C GLU A 22 5.07 -24.49 11.35
N GLN A 23 5.57 -25.61 10.80
CA GLN A 23 5.64 -25.86 9.36
C GLN A 23 4.25 -25.93 8.72
N ARG A 24 3.28 -26.51 9.42
CA ARG A 24 1.88 -26.52 8.99
C ARG A 24 1.31 -25.10 8.91
N SER A 25 1.57 -24.27 9.92
CA SER A 25 1.13 -22.88 9.95
C SER A 25 1.74 -22.07 8.80
N GLU A 26 3.03 -22.25 8.52
CA GLU A 26 3.70 -21.62 7.39
C GLU A 26 3.12 -22.05 6.04
N LEU A 27 2.84 -23.35 5.84
CA LEU A 27 2.26 -23.86 4.60
C LEU A 27 0.84 -23.30 4.37
N ILE A 28 0.00 -23.31 5.41
CA ILE A 28 -1.37 -22.77 5.33
C ILE A 28 -1.32 -21.26 5.05
N SER A 29 -0.43 -20.52 5.73
CA SER A 29 -0.20 -19.10 5.47
C SER A 29 0.24 -18.85 4.03
N GLY A 30 1.18 -19.66 3.51
CA GLY A 30 1.64 -19.61 2.13
C GLY A 30 0.55 -19.92 1.10
N LEU A 31 -0.27 -20.95 1.33
CA LEU A 31 -1.41 -21.32 0.47
C LEU A 31 -2.48 -20.23 0.46
N ASN A 32 -2.78 -19.63 1.61
CA ASN A 32 -3.70 -18.51 1.71
C ASN A 32 -3.17 -17.28 0.98
N LYS A 33 -1.86 -16.97 1.14
CA LYS A 33 -1.20 -15.90 0.41
C LYS A 33 -1.26 -16.15 -1.10
N PHE A 34 -0.92 -17.34 -1.57
CA PHE A 34 -0.97 -17.71 -2.98
C PHE A 34 -2.40 -17.64 -3.55
N THR A 35 -3.39 -18.12 -2.81
CA THR A 35 -4.79 -18.07 -3.24
C THR A 35 -5.28 -16.63 -3.34
N LYS A 36 -4.92 -15.80 -2.38
CA LYS A 36 -5.22 -14.36 -2.40
C LYS A 36 -4.53 -13.68 -3.59
N GLU A 37 -3.25 -13.96 -3.83
CA GLU A 37 -2.51 -13.45 -4.99
C GLU A 37 -3.15 -13.90 -6.32
N LEU A 38 -3.63 -15.15 -6.42
CA LEU A 38 -4.36 -15.67 -7.58
C LEU A 38 -5.71 -14.99 -7.77
N GLU A 39 -6.49 -14.80 -6.71
CA GLU A 39 -7.77 -14.11 -6.75
C GLU A 39 -7.61 -12.64 -7.12
N GLU A 40 -6.60 -11.97 -6.56
CA GLU A 40 -6.22 -10.61 -6.93
C GLU A 40 -5.74 -10.57 -8.38
N ALA A 41 -4.96 -11.55 -8.83
CA ALA A 41 -4.53 -11.64 -10.21
C ALA A 41 -5.71 -11.81 -11.17
N ILE A 42 -6.68 -12.67 -10.84
CA ILE A 42 -7.90 -12.89 -11.63
C ILE A 42 -8.79 -11.64 -11.62
N LYS A 43 -9.06 -11.06 -10.45
CA LYS A 43 -9.86 -9.81 -10.32
C LYS A 43 -9.20 -8.65 -11.06
N SER A 44 -7.87 -8.58 -11.06
CA SER A 44 -7.08 -7.59 -11.77
C SER A 44 -7.04 -7.86 -13.29
N MET A 45 -7.01 -9.12 -13.74
CA MET A 45 -7.22 -9.47 -15.15
C MET A 45 -8.61 -9.07 -15.68
N THR A 46 -9.61 -9.04 -14.80
CA THR A 46 -10.95 -8.49 -15.12
C THR A 46 -11.06 -6.98 -14.93
N GLY A 47 -10.21 -6.36 -14.11
CA GLY A 47 -10.25 -4.93 -13.77
C GLY A 47 -9.18 -4.06 -14.46
N GLY A 48 -8.34 -4.64 -15.31
CA GLY A 48 -7.38 -3.90 -16.15
C GLY A 48 -8.04 -3.38 -17.42
N ILE A 49 -7.56 -2.24 -17.93
CA ILE A 49 -8.00 -1.71 -19.23
C ILE A 49 -7.67 -2.73 -20.32
N LYS A 50 -8.68 -3.02 -21.15
CA LYS A 50 -8.55 -3.85 -22.33
C LYS A 50 -8.63 -2.98 -23.56
N LEU A 51 -7.57 -2.99 -24.36
CA LEU A 51 -7.60 -2.37 -25.68
C LEU A 51 -8.64 -3.07 -26.55
N ARG A 52 -9.40 -2.27 -27.30
CA ARG A 52 -10.42 -2.79 -28.21
C ARG A 52 -9.77 -3.72 -29.25
N LYS A 53 -10.30 -4.93 -29.40
CA LYS A 53 -9.84 -5.86 -30.44
C LYS A 53 -10.29 -5.40 -31.83
N LEU A 54 -9.47 -5.68 -32.83
CA LEU A 54 -9.85 -5.51 -34.23
C LEU A 54 -10.96 -6.51 -34.60
N PRO A 55 -12.03 -6.09 -35.28
CA PRO A 55 -12.97 -7.03 -35.89
C PRO A 55 -12.27 -7.89 -36.96
N SER A 56 -12.75 -9.12 -37.17
CA SER A 56 -12.18 -10.08 -38.13
C SER A 56 -11.99 -9.50 -39.54
N ASP A 57 -12.88 -8.62 -39.97
CA ASP A 57 -12.85 -8.00 -41.30
C ASP A 57 -11.73 -6.96 -41.48
N TYR A 58 -11.15 -6.50 -40.36
CA TYR A 58 -10.08 -5.49 -40.33
C TYR A 58 -8.74 -6.08 -39.90
N LEU A 59 -8.65 -7.40 -39.74
CA LEU A 59 -7.42 -8.13 -39.45
C LEU A 59 -6.64 -8.36 -40.76
N VAL A 60 -5.45 -7.79 -40.83
CA VAL A 60 -4.54 -7.94 -41.97
C VAL A 60 -3.44 -8.92 -41.61
N ASP A 61 -3.01 -9.74 -42.57
CA ASP A 61 -1.87 -10.61 -42.34
C ASP A 61 -0.58 -9.81 -42.18
N ASN A 62 0.31 -10.27 -41.30
CA ASN A 62 1.59 -9.62 -41.04
C ASN A 62 2.61 -9.97 -42.13
N THR A 63 2.25 -9.69 -43.39
CA THR A 63 3.12 -9.84 -44.56
C THR A 63 3.24 -8.49 -45.26
N ASP A 64 4.42 -8.20 -45.80
CA ASP A 64 4.68 -6.91 -46.43
C ASP A 64 3.70 -6.60 -47.57
N GLN A 65 3.30 -7.61 -48.34
CA GLN A 65 2.33 -7.45 -49.41
C GLN A 65 0.95 -7.03 -48.88
N LYS A 66 0.45 -7.71 -47.85
CA LYS A 66 -0.87 -7.41 -47.26
C LYS A 66 -0.92 -6.07 -46.54
N ILE A 67 0.18 -5.68 -45.89
CA ILE A 67 0.32 -4.35 -45.27
C ILE A 67 0.35 -3.26 -46.36
N ALA A 68 0.97 -3.50 -47.52
CA ALA A 68 0.97 -2.54 -48.63
C ALA A 68 -0.42 -2.39 -49.27
N GLU A 69 -1.13 -3.50 -49.49
CA GLU A 69 -2.54 -3.49 -49.93
C GLU A 69 -3.43 -2.72 -48.94
N ALA A 70 -3.24 -2.96 -47.64
CA ALA A 70 -3.98 -2.28 -46.58
C ALA A 70 -3.72 -0.77 -46.53
N ALA A 71 -2.48 -0.33 -46.79
CA ALA A 71 -2.10 1.07 -46.83
C ALA A 71 -2.72 1.86 -48.01
N GLN A 72 -3.18 1.16 -49.05
CA GLN A 72 -3.89 1.76 -50.19
C GLN A 72 -5.41 1.78 -50.00
N ASN A 73 -5.94 1.10 -48.98
CA ASN A 73 -7.37 1.05 -48.69
C ASN A 73 -7.77 2.18 -47.74
N ASP A 74 -8.41 3.22 -48.27
CA ASP A 74 -8.78 4.40 -47.50
C ASP A 74 -9.74 4.11 -46.34
N ALA A 75 -10.70 3.21 -46.51
CA ALA A 75 -11.64 2.86 -45.44
C ALA A 75 -10.92 2.16 -44.27
N LEU A 76 -9.97 1.28 -44.59
CA LEU A 76 -9.16 0.57 -43.61
C LEU A 76 -8.20 1.50 -42.88
N VAL A 77 -7.53 2.40 -43.59
CA VAL A 77 -6.64 3.41 -42.99
C VAL A 77 -7.41 4.34 -42.06
N SER A 78 -8.61 4.80 -42.44
CA SER A 78 -9.43 5.65 -41.57
C SER A 78 -9.88 4.93 -40.31
N PHE A 79 -10.19 3.63 -40.41
CA PHE A 79 -10.49 2.81 -39.24
C PHE A 79 -9.26 2.65 -38.34
N TYR A 80 -8.07 2.43 -38.90
CA TYR A 80 -6.81 2.32 -38.17
C TYR A 80 -6.40 3.62 -37.47
N GLU A 81 -6.62 4.78 -38.11
CA GLU A 81 -6.46 6.09 -37.46
C GLU A 81 -7.35 6.22 -36.22
N LYS A 82 -8.66 5.90 -36.36
CA LYS A 82 -9.62 5.99 -35.26
C LYS A 82 -9.28 5.05 -34.10
N ILE A 83 -8.93 3.80 -34.40
CA ILE A 83 -8.65 2.82 -33.34
C ILE A 83 -7.31 3.11 -32.64
N LEU A 84 -6.30 3.59 -33.38
CA LEU A 84 -5.04 4.01 -32.76
C LEU A 84 -5.25 5.24 -31.87
N ALA A 85 -6.09 6.19 -32.29
CA ALA A 85 -6.47 7.33 -31.45
C ALA A 85 -7.19 6.89 -30.17
N GLU A 86 -8.17 5.97 -30.29
CA GLU A 86 -8.90 5.40 -29.15
C GLU A 86 -7.95 4.68 -28.17
N TRP A 87 -7.02 3.86 -28.68
CA TRP A 87 -6.02 3.19 -27.83
C TRP A 87 -5.08 4.20 -27.17
N THR A 88 -4.64 5.22 -27.89
CA THR A 88 -3.73 6.24 -27.36
C THR A 88 -4.38 7.00 -26.20
N GLU A 89 -5.63 7.44 -26.37
CA GLU A 89 -6.41 8.15 -25.36
C GLU A 89 -6.64 7.29 -24.12
N LYS A 90 -7.11 6.04 -24.30
CA LYS A 90 -7.31 5.10 -23.18
C LYS A 90 -6.05 4.82 -22.37
N ILE A 91 -4.89 4.76 -23.03
CA ILE A 91 -3.63 4.53 -22.34
C ILE A 91 -3.17 5.79 -21.62
N GLU A 92 -3.34 6.98 -22.20
CA GLU A 92 -3.01 8.24 -21.54
C GLU A 92 -3.84 8.44 -20.27
N GLU A 93 -5.16 8.28 -20.37
CA GLU A 93 -6.08 8.33 -19.22
C GLU A 93 -5.64 7.36 -18.13
N PHE A 94 -5.29 6.11 -18.48
CA PHE A 94 -4.83 5.12 -17.52
C PHE A 94 -3.54 5.49 -16.79
N VAL A 95 -2.55 5.98 -17.54
CA VAL A 95 -1.24 6.33 -16.99
C VAL A 95 -1.39 7.52 -16.02
N GLU A 96 -2.30 8.45 -16.33
CA GLU A 96 -2.65 9.62 -15.51
C GLU A 96 -3.51 9.25 -14.28
N GLU A 97 -4.59 8.48 -14.44
CA GLU A 97 -5.46 8.02 -13.34
C GLU A 97 -4.69 7.30 -12.24
N GLY A 98 -3.70 6.49 -12.62
CA GLY A 98 -2.93 5.76 -11.63
C GLY A 98 -1.95 6.64 -10.80
N SER A 99 -1.94 7.96 -11.01
CA SER A 99 -1.32 8.93 -10.10
C SER A 99 -2.22 9.28 -8.90
N GLU A 100 -3.53 9.02 -8.99
CA GLU A 100 -4.46 9.22 -7.88
C GLU A 100 -4.39 8.02 -6.91
N ASN A 101 -3.83 8.25 -5.72
CA ASN A 101 -3.71 7.24 -4.67
C ASN A 101 -5.08 6.87 -4.08
N LYS A 102 -5.84 5.99 -4.75
CA LYS A 102 -7.07 5.36 -4.21
C LYS A 102 -6.87 4.69 -2.83
N TRP A 103 -5.62 4.44 -2.45
CA TRP A 103 -5.19 3.80 -1.22
C TRP A 103 -4.77 4.78 -0.11
N ASP A 104 -4.91 6.09 -0.30
CA ASP A 104 -4.66 7.11 0.73
C ASP A 104 -5.91 7.36 1.59
N SER A 105 -6.13 6.45 2.54
CA SER A 105 -6.86 6.80 3.76
C SER A 105 -5.92 7.51 4.73
N ASN A 106 -6.46 8.45 5.52
CA ASN A 106 -5.70 9.15 6.55
C ASN A 106 -5.05 8.18 7.56
N ASP A 107 -5.63 6.98 7.75
CA ASP A 107 -5.15 5.95 8.67
C ASP A 107 -4.64 4.69 7.95
N ALA A 108 -4.31 4.81 6.65
CA ALA A 108 -3.74 3.72 5.89
C ALA A 108 -2.39 3.26 6.49
N GLY A 109 -2.18 1.94 6.56
CA GLY A 109 -0.93 1.31 6.99
C GLY A 109 0.01 0.97 5.82
N PRO A 110 1.28 0.59 6.08
CA PRO A 110 2.29 0.40 5.03
C PRO A 110 1.98 -0.73 4.04
N ARG A 111 1.17 -1.74 4.42
CA ARG A 111 0.73 -2.78 3.47
C ARG A 111 -0.09 -2.23 2.31
N THR A 112 -0.83 -1.13 2.52
CA THR A 112 -1.61 -0.49 1.45
C THR A 112 -0.73 0.06 0.33
N GLU A 113 0.47 0.53 0.69
CA GLU A 113 1.46 1.04 -0.26
C GLU A 113 2.06 -0.10 -1.10
N LEU A 114 2.40 -1.24 -0.47
CA LEU A 114 2.86 -2.42 -1.19
C LEU A 114 1.79 -2.89 -2.19
N GLU A 115 0.53 -2.97 -1.74
CA GLU A 115 -0.56 -3.45 -2.58
C GLU A 115 -0.86 -2.51 -3.74
N HIS A 116 -0.82 -1.20 -3.49
CA HIS A 116 -0.92 -0.18 -4.54
C HIS A 116 0.12 -0.42 -5.64
N TRP A 117 1.40 -0.57 -5.29
CA TRP A 117 2.47 -0.77 -6.28
C TRP A 117 2.40 -2.13 -6.97
N ARG A 118 1.99 -3.20 -6.27
CA ARG A 118 1.75 -4.54 -6.87
C ARG A 118 0.64 -4.47 -7.92
N THR A 119 -0.51 -3.91 -7.54
CA THR A 119 -1.65 -3.72 -8.45
C THR A 119 -1.28 -2.84 -9.63
N ARG A 120 -0.59 -1.71 -9.40
CA ARG A 120 -0.14 -0.79 -10.47
C ARG A 120 0.84 -1.47 -11.43
N ASN A 121 1.83 -2.19 -10.91
CA ASN A 121 2.79 -2.96 -11.72
C ASN A 121 2.09 -4.00 -12.60
N GLN A 122 1.12 -4.73 -12.05
CA GLN A 122 0.39 -5.74 -12.79
C GLN A 122 -0.43 -5.12 -13.93
N LYS A 123 -1.18 -4.04 -13.66
CA LYS A 123 -1.99 -3.37 -14.68
C LYS A 123 -1.13 -2.75 -15.79
N LEU A 124 -0.02 -2.09 -15.44
CA LEU A 124 0.91 -1.51 -16.41
C LEU A 124 1.61 -2.60 -17.26
N THR A 125 1.97 -3.73 -16.65
CA THR A 125 2.55 -4.87 -17.39
C THR A 125 1.54 -5.43 -18.40
N SER A 126 0.28 -5.61 -17.99
CA SER A 126 -0.81 -6.04 -18.88
C SER A 126 -0.99 -5.11 -20.08
N ILE A 127 -1.00 -3.78 -19.86
CA ILE A 127 -1.12 -2.82 -20.96
C ILE A 127 0.12 -2.85 -21.85
N SER A 128 1.32 -2.93 -21.28
CA SER A 128 2.58 -3.05 -22.04
C SER A 128 2.62 -4.31 -22.92
N GLU A 129 2.03 -5.41 -22.47
CA GLU A 129 1.86 -6.63 -23.28
C GLU A 129 0.82 -6.41 -24.39
N GLN A 130 -0.29 -5.75 -24.09
CA GLN A 130 -1.34 -5.42 -25.06
C GLN A 130 -0.84 -4.49 -26.19
N THR A 131 0.03 -3.51 -25.91
CA THR A 131 0.61 -2.64 -26.96
C THR A 131 1.61 -3.37 -27.87
N ARG A 132 2.07 -4.55 -27.45
CA ARG A 132 3.02 -5.40 -28.19
C ARG A 132 2.34 -6.51 -28.97
N THR A 133 1.01 -6.61 -28.96
CA THR A 133 0.25 -7.62 -29.71
C THR A 133 0.45 -7.48 -31.23
N ARG A 134 0.16 -8.54 -31.98
CA ARG A 134 0.31 -8.55 -33.44
C ARG A 134 -0.59 -7.50 -34.08
N GLU A 135 -1.81 -7.37 -33.58
CA GLU A 135 -2.84 -6.44 -34.04
C GLU A 135 -2.37 -4.99 -33.97
N VAL A 136 -1.83 -4.58 -32.83
CA VAL A 136 -1.32 -3.20 -32.63
C VAL A 136 -0.12 -2.92 -33.52
N ARG A 137 0.77 -3.91 -33.73
CA ARG A 137 1.92 -3.78 -34.64
C ARG A 137 1.48 -3.57 -36.09
N ILE A 138 0.50 -4.34 -36.57
CA ILE A 138 -0.03 -4.21 -37.94
C ILE A 138 -0.61 -2.81 -38.17
N VAL A 139 -1.47 -2.35 -37.26
CA VAL A 139 -2.09 -1.01 -37.34
C VAL A 139 -1.02 0.07 -37.44
N ARG A 140 0.03 -0.01 -36.59
CA ARG A 140 1.15 0.93 -36.62
C ARG A 140 1.93 0.88 -37.93
N GLU A 141 2.23 -0.31 -38.46
CA GLU A 141 3.05 -0.45 -39.66
C GLU A 141 2.31 0.03 -40.92
N VAL A 142 1.00 -0.25 -41.03
CA VAL A 142 0.16 0.28 -42.10
C VAL A 142 0.14 1.81 -42.06
N LEU A 143 -0.12 2.42 -40.90
CA LEU A 143 -0.13 3.88 -40.75
C LEU A 143 1.25 4.51 -40.99
N ASN A 144 2.34 3.85 -40.58
CA ASN A 144 3.70 4.32 -40.83
C ASN A 144 4.06 4.27 -42.33
N ARG A 145 3.57 3.27 -43.06
CA ARG A 145 3.70 3.21 -44.52
C ARG A 145 2.95 4.32 -45.22
N VAL A 146 1.72 4.61 -44.82
CA VAL A 146 0.93 5.74 -45.35
C VAL A 146 1.66 7.07 -45.09
N ASN A 147 2.26 7.23 -43.91
CA ASN A 147 3.07 8.41 -43.58
C ASN A 147 4.32 8.54 -44.47
N LYS A 148 5.01 7.44 -44.78
CA LYS A 148 6.25 7.43 -45.58
C LYS A 148 6.01 7.55 -47.09
N SER A 149 4.92 7.00 -47.60
CA SER A 149 4.67 6.92 -49.05
C SER A 149 4.35 8.27 -49.69
N GLY A 150 4.17 9.34 -48.91
CA GLY A 150 3.95 10.70 -49.43
C GLY A 150 2.71 10.88 -50.31
N GLY A 151 1.94 9.81 -50.52
CA GLY A 151 1.06 9.64 -51.67
C GLY A 151 -0.05 10.68 -51.73
N GLU A 152 -0.18 11.31 -52.89
CA GLU A 152 -1.28 12.17 -53.31
C GLU A 152 -2.62 11.41 -53.33
N HIS A 153 -3.13 10.99 -52.17
CA HIS A 153 -4.50 10.50 -52.06
C HIS A 153 -5.39 11.71 -51.79
N GLN A 154 -6.14 12.05 -52.84
CA GLN A 154 -7.01 13.21 -52.95
C GLN A 154 -7.98 13.27 -51.75
N GLY A 155 -7.90 14.33 -50.95
CA GLY A 155 -8.95 14.70 -49.99
C GLY A 155 -8.72 14.38 -48.50
N ARG A 156 -7.59 13.77 -48.10
CA ARG A 156 -7.29 13.54 -46.67
C ARG A 156 -6.59 14.73 -46.02
N SER A 157 -7.04 15.13 -44.83
CA SER A 157 -6.26 15.97 -43.90
C SER A 157 -5.07 15.17 -43.36
N LYS A 158 -3.98 15.10 -44.14
CA LYS A 158 -2.73 14.38 -43.85
C LYS A 158 -2.04 14.80 -42.55
N GLU A 159 -2.45 15.92 -41.95
CA GLU A 159 -1.84 16.49 -40.74
C GLU A 159 -2.00 15.59 -39.50
N ASN A 160 -3.01 14.71 -39.46
CA ASN A 160 -3.35 13.97 -38.25
C ASN A 160 -2.56 12.66 -38.03
N ILE A 161 -2.14 11.95 -39.10
CA ILE A 161 -1.41 10.67 -38.97
C ILE A 161 -0.02 10.84 -38.33
N PRO A 162 0.83 11.79 -38.77
CA PRO A 162 2.15 11.98 -38.16
C PRO A 162 2.05 12.39 -36.69
N VAL A 163 1.08 13.24 -36.36
CA VAL A 163 0.78 13.66 -34.98
C VAL A 163 0.36 12.47 -34.13
N LEU A 164 -0.55 11.63 -34.64
CA LEU A 164 -1.03 10.44 -33.95
C LEU A 164 0.09 9.40 -33.72
N LEU A 165 0.94 9.15 -34.71
CA LEU A 165 2.10 8.25 -34.57
C LEU A 165 3.10 8.79 -33.55
N THR A 166 3.28 10.11 -33.49
CA THR A 166 4.13 10.77 -32.48
C THR A 166 3.53 10.62 -31.08
N ARG A 167 2.22 10.88 -30.92
CA ARG A 167 1.49 10.71 -29.67
C ARG A 167 1.58 9.26 -29.18
N TRP A 168 1.35 8.28 -30.05
CA TRP A 168 1.53 6.86 -29.74
C TRP A 168 2.95 6.53 -29.27
N LYS A 169 3.98 7.05 -29.96
CA LYS A 169 5.38 6.84 -29.55
C LYS A 169 5.65 7.39 -28.16
N ASN A 170 5.12 8.57 -27.84
CA ASN A 170 5.25 9.16 -26.50
C ASN A 170 4.54 8.31 -25.45
N VAL A 171 3.36 7.79 -25.76
CA VAL A 171 2.61 6.87 -24.90
C VAL A 171 3.39 5.57 -24.65
N ASP A 172 3.99 4.97 -25.67
CA ASP A 172 4.81 3.75 -25.53
C ASP A 172 6.03 3.96 -24.63
N ILE A 173 6.67 5.14 -24.72
CA ILE A 173 7.76 5.56 -23.82
C ILE A 173 7.23 5.71 -22.38
N LYS A 174 6.14 6.47 -22.19
CA LYS A 174 5.53 6.70 -20.86
C LYS A 174 5.12 5.38 -20.19
N ILE A 175 4.50 4.44 -20.91
CA ILE A 175 4.18 3.11 -20.37
C ILE A 175 5.45 2.39 -19.94
N THR A 176 6.48 2.39 -20.78
CA THR A 176 7.74 1.68 -20.50
C THR A 176 8.41 2.25 -19.24
N GLU A 177 8.44 3.58 -19.10
CA GLU A 177 8.95 4.25 -17.89
C GLU A 177 8.11 3.92 -16.66
N ALA A 178 6.79 3.97 -16.76
CA ALA A 178 5.87 3.64 -15.65
C ALA A 178 6.00 2.17 -15.22
N VAL A 179 6.17 1.23 -16.16
CA VAL A 179 6.42 -0.19 -15.86
C VAL A 179 7.75 -0.35 -15.11
N ASN A 180 8.81 0.33 -15.56
CA ASN A 180 10.11 0.27 -14.90
C ASN A 180 10.06 0.87 -13.49
N GLU A 181 9.35 1.98 -13.32
CA GLU A 181 9.09 2.61 -12.03
C GLU A 181 8.37 1.64 -11.09
N ALA A 182 7.25 1.07 -11.54
CA ALA A 182 6.44 0.17 -10.72
C ALA A 182 7.20 -1.11 -10.34
N LYS A 183 7.99 -1.68 -11.27
CA LYS A 183 8.85 -2.84 -10.97
C LYS A 183 9.91 -2.55 -9.91
N ASP A 184 10.60 -1.41 -10.03
CA ASP A 184 11.61 -1.01 -9.04
C ASP A 184 10.98 -0.78 -7.67
N ASN A 185 9.85 -0.06 -7.62
CA ASN A 185 9.15 0.20 -6.37
C ASN A 185 8.66 -1.09 -5.72
N VAL A 186 8.04 -2.02 -6.47
CA VAL A 186 7.62 -3.33 -5.95
C VAL A 186 8.82 -4.12 -5.41
N LYS A 187 9.94 -4.14 -6.14
CA LYS A 187 11.17 -4.84 -5.72
C LYS A 187 11.65 -4.34 -4.36
N TYR A 188 11.77 -3.02 -4.18
CA TYR A 188 12.27 -2.44 -2.94
C TYR A 188 11.25 -2.49 -1.81
N LEU A 189 9.98 -2.17 -2.05
CA LEU A 189 8.95 -2.22 -1.02
C LEU A 189 8.69 -3.64 -0.50
N THR A 190 8.83 -4.67 -1.34
CA THR A 190 8.72 -6.06 -0.90
C THR A 190 9.81 -6.43 0.13
N THR A 191 10.97 -5.76 0.11
CA THR A 191 12.01 -5.98 1.15
C THR A 191 11.56 -5.54 2.55
N LEU A 192 10.57 -4.64 2.65
CA LEU A 192 9.98 -4.21 3.91
C LEU A 192 8.97 -5.19 4.48
N GLU A 193 8.39 -6.09 3.67
CA GLU A 193 7.22 -6.91 4.04
C GLU A 193 7.43 -7.64 5.37
N LYS A 194 8.57 -8.33 5.50
CA LYS A 194 8.95 -9.05 6.72
C LYS A 194 9.16 -8.16 7.94
N PHE A 195 9.51 -6.88 7.75
CA PHE A 195 9.78 -5.93 8.82
C PHE A 195 8.55 -5.12 9.22
N ILE A 196 7.52 -5.07 8.36
CA ILE A 196 6.23 -4.46 8.70
C ILE A 196 5.27 -5.47 9.32
N ASP A 197 5.50 -6.78 9.19
CA ASP A 197 4.65 -7.82 9.78
C ASP A 197 4.46 -7.68 11.30
N PRO A 198 5.50 -7.40 12.12
CA PRO A 198 5.34 -7.13 13.55
C PRO A 198 4.41 -5.95 13.85
N LEU A 199 4.26 -4.99 12.93
CA LEU A 199 3.33 -3.86 13.07
C LEU A 199 1.85 -4.27 12.96
N TYR A 200 1.55 -5.50 12.56
CA TYR A 200 0.17 -5.99 12.41
C TYR A 200 -0.17 -7.11 13.39
N THR A 201 0.80 -7.97 13.71
CA THR A 201 0.59 -9.16 14.53
C THR A 201 1.18 -9.05 15.93
N GLY A 202 2.11 -8.12 16.15
CA GLY A 202 2.88 -8.00 17.38
C GLY A 202 2.25 -7.12 18.47
N THR A 203 2.98 -7.01 19.57
CA THR A 203 2.77 -6.05 20.67
C THR A 203 3.70 -4.84 20.52
N PRO A 204 3.49 -3.73 21.27
CA PRO A 204 4.40 -2.59 21.24
C PRO A 204 5.85 -2.98 21.48
N GLN A 205 6.11 -3.91 22.42
CA GLN A 205 7.45 -4.41 22.68
C GLN A 205 8.06 -5.13 21.48
N THR A 206 7.33 -6.03 20.83
CA THR A 206 7.84 -6.73 19.63
C THR A 206 8.12 -5.76 18.47
N ILE A 207 7.35 -4.67 18.36
CA ILE A 207 7.63 -3.62 17.39
C ILE A 207 8.96 -2.95 17.73
N ILE A 208 9.17 -2.56 18.99
CA ILE A 208 10.43 -1.96 19.48
C ILE A 208 11.62 -2.82 19.08
N ASP A 209 11.55 -4.13 19.31
CA ASP A 209 12.64 -5.07 19.01
C ASP A 209 12.93 -5.14 17.49
N SER A 210 11.91 -4.94 16.65
CA SER A 210 12.03 -4.94 15.19
C SER A 210 12.41 -3.59 14.56
N LEU A 211 12.28 -2.47 15.29
CA LEU A 211 12.53 -1.11 14.80
C LEU A 211 13.91 -0.90 14.15
N PRO A 212 15.03 -1.41 14.71
CA PRO A 212 16.33 -1.22 14.09
C PRO A 212 16.41 -1.82 12.68
N ALA A 213 15.81 -3.00 12.49
CA ALA A 213 15.80 -3.70 11.21
C ALA A 213 14.88 -2.99 10.21
N LEU A 214 13.68 -2.57 10.65
CA LEU A 214 12.75 -1.77 9.86
C LEU A 214 13.40 -0.48 9.37
N MET A 215 14.01 0.29 10.28
CA MET A 215 14.63 1.57 9.96
C MET A 215 15.82 1.40 9.00
N ASN A 216 16.63 0.37 9.17
CA ASN A 216 17.70 0.06 8.24
C ASN A 216 17.18 -0.33 6.85
N SER A 217 16.06 -1.06 6.77
CA SER A 217 15.42 -1.39 5.50
C SER A 217 14.86 -0.15 4.79
N VAL A 218 14.20 0.75 5.53
CA VAL A 218 13.72 2.03 4.98
C VAL A 218 14.90 2.90 4.51
N LYS A 219 16.01 2.93 5.26
CA LYS A 219 17.26 3.58 4.86
C LYS A 219 17.79 3.03 3.53
N MET A 220 17.85 1.71 3.35
CA MET A 220 18.30 1.09 2.10
C MET A 220 17.42 1.50 0.91
N ILE A 221 16.11 1.59 1.09
CA ILE A 221 15.19 2.04 0.04
C ILE A 221 15.50 3.49 -0.35
N HIS A 222 15.63 4.38 0.63
CA HIS A 222 15.96 5.78 0.36
C HIS A 222 17.29 5.95 -0.39
N THR A 223 18.30 5.17 -0.02
CA THR A 223 19.64 5.31 -0.59
C THR A 223 19.81 4.62 -1.94
N ILE A 224 19.16 3.48 -2.16
CA ILE A 224 19.42 2.62 -3.33
C ILE A 224 18.28 2.69 -4.36
N ALA A 225 17.01 2.82 -3.94
CA ALA A 225 15.90 2.83 -4.88
C ALA A 225 16.04 3.98 -5.87
N ARG A 226 15.66 3.75 -7.13
CA ARG A 226 15.77 4.76 -8.18
C ARG A 226 14.54 5.66 -8.21
N TYR A 227 13.37 5.08 -7.96
CA TYR A 227 12.08 5.74 -8.16
C TYR A 227 11.29 6.02 -6.87
N TYR A 228 11.50 5.24 -5.81
CA TYR A 228 10.80 5.41 -4.52
C TYR A 228 11.49 6.37 -3.54
N ASN A 229 12.68 6.87 -3.89
CA ASN A 229 13.57 7.61 -2.99
C ASN A 229 13.19 9.09 -2.73
N THR A 230 12.02 9.54 -3.21
CA THR A 230 11.66 10.95 -3.11
C THR A 230 11.24 11.28 -1.68
N THR A 231 11.51 12.51 -1.23
CA THR A 231 11.13 13.00 0.11
C THR A 231 9.65 12.79 0.40
N GLU A 232 8.80 13.02 -0.60
CA GLU A 232 7.35 12.84 -0.49
C GLU A 232 6.96 11.37 -0.25
N LYS A 233 7.39 10.44 -1.13
CA LYS A 233 7.08 9.00 -1.00
C LYS A 233 7.60 8.43 0.32
N MET A 234 8.82 8.82 0.72
CA MET A 234 9.41 8.41 1.98
C MET A 234 8.63 8.94 3.19
N THR A 235 8.18 10.20 3.14
CA THR A 235 7.35 10.79 4.20
C THR A 235 6.01 10.08 4.31
N GLN A 236 5.35 9.81 3.18
CA GLN A 236 4.09 9.05 3.15
C GLN A 236 4.25 7.64 3.71
N LEU A 237 5.32 6.93 3.35
CA LEU A 237 5.62 5.61 3.90
C LEU A 237 5.79 5.66 5.42
N PHE A 238 6.54 6.64 5.94
CA PHE A 238 6.70 6.83 7.38
C PHE A 238 5.37 7.17 8.08
N MET A 239 4.54 8.03 7.48
CA MET A 239 3.19 8.31 8.00
C MET A 239 2.34 7.04 8.11
N LYS A 240 2.37 6.20 7.07
CA LYS A 240 1.64 4.91 7.07
C LYS A 240 2.17 3.97 8.15
N ILE A 241 3.49 3.88 8.34
CA ILE A 241 4.11 3.12 9.44
C ILE A 241 3.62 3.64 10.80
N THR A 242 3.63 4.96 11.02
CA THR A 242 3.12 5.58 12.25
C THR A 242 1.66 5.25 12.50
N ASN A 243 0.80 5.38 11.50
CA ASN A 243 -0.63 5.05 11.60
C ASN A 243 -0.84 3.60 12.06
N GLN A 244 -0.05 2.67 11.52
CA GLN A 244 -0.13 1.27 11.88
C GLN A 244 0.39 0.98 13.30
N MET A 245 1.43 1.68 13.76
CA MET A 245 1.89 1.62 15.16
C MET A 245 0.80 2.08 16.12
N ILE A 246 0.15 3.22 15.83
CA ILE A 246 -0.97 3.73 16.64
C ILE A 246 -2.12 2.71 16.68
N THR A 247 -2.45 2.10 15.54
CA THR A 247 -3.48 1.06 15.45
C THR A 247 -3.15 -0.14 16.34
N THR A 248 -1.89 -0.56 16.37
CA THR A 248 -1.42 -1.66 17.23
C THR A 248 -1.44 -1.30 18.71
N CYS A 249 -1.05 -0.07 19.07
CA CYS A 249 -1.18 0.44 20.42
C CYS A 249 -2.65 0.42 20.88
N LYS A 250 -3.57 0.95 20.05
CA LYS A 250 -5.01 0.91 20.33
C LYS A 250 -5.50 -0.54 20.51
N LYS A 251 -5.11 -1.45 19.63
CA LYS A 251 -5.45 -2.88 19.73
C LYS A 251 -4.94 -3.50 21.03
N SER A 252 -3.72 -3.18 21.44
CA SER A 252 -3.12 -3.71 22.68
C SER A 252 -3.82 -3.17 23.94
N ILE A 253 -4.18 -1.89 23.94
CA ILE A 253 -4.92 -1.25 25.03
C ILE A 253 -6.36 -1.77 25.12
N LEU A 254 -7.01 -2.02 23.99
CA LEU A 254 -8.41 -2.47 23.96
C LEU A 254 -8.58 -3.99 24.02
N LYS A 255 -7.56 -4.78 23.65
CA LYS A 255 -7.62 -6.25 23.49
C LYS A 255 -8.86 -6.69 22.69
N ASP A 256 -9.11 -6.00 21.58
CA ASP A 256 -10.27 -6.23 20.69
C ASP A 256 -11.65 -6.07 21.39
N LYS A 257 -11.70 -5.37 22.53
CA LYS A 257 -12.96 -5.03 23.22
C LYS A 257 -13.41 -3.59 22.91
N PRO A 258 -14.71 -3.28 23.03
CA PRO A 258 -15.20 -1.91 22.93
C PRO A 258 -14.56 -1.00 23.97
N VAL A 259 -14.42 0.29 23.64
CA VAL A 259 -13.82 1.33 24.51
C VAL A 259 -14.52 1.41 25.87
N ASP A 260 -15.83 1.18 25.93
CA ASP A 260 -16.60 1.19 27.19
C ASP A 260 -16.12 0.15 28.20
N LYS A 261 -15.53 -0.95 27.72
CA LYS A 261 -14.98 -2.01 28.58
C LYS A 261 -13.58 -1.69 29.12
N LEU A 262 -12.97 -0.57 28.72
CA LEU A 262 -11.68 -0.12 29.24
C LEU A 262 -11.72 0.03 30.77
N TRP A 263 -12.79 0.63 31.29
CA TRP A 263 -12.98 0.89 32.72
C TRP A 263 -13.21 -0.34 33.59
N LEU A 264 -13.45 -1.51 32.98
CA LEU A 264 -13.63 -2.78 33.68
C LEU A 264 -12.32 -3.56 33.81
N ARG A 265 -11.24 -3.08 33.19
CA ARG A 265 -9.93 -3.72 33.24
C ARG A 265 -9.17 -3.29 34.49
N ASP A 266 -8.20 -4.11 34.86
CA ASP A 266 -7.27 -3.81 35.93
C ASP A 266 -6.48 -2.52 35.59
N PRO A 267 -6.55 -1.46 36.43
CA PRO A 267 -5.80 -0.23 36.22
C PRO A 267 -4.30 -0.46 36.09
N ASP A 268 -3.72 -1.42 36.82
CA ASP A 268 -2.28 -1.69 36.76
C ASP A 268 -1.86 -2.20 35.38
N GLU A 269 -2.59 -3.17 34.84
CA GLU A 269 -2.35 -3.73 33.50
C GLU A 269 -2.54 -2.67 32.39
N LEU A 270 -3.53 -1.79 32.54
CA LEU A 270 -3.78 -0.70 31.60
C LEU A 270 -2.64 0.32 31.60
N ILE A 271 -2.21 0.76 32.78
CA ILE A 271 -1.12 1.72 32.92
C ILE A 271 0.16 1.16 32.30
N GLU A 272 0.49 -0.10 32.58
CA GLU A 272 1.66 -0.77 31.99
C GLU A 272 1.58 -0.80 30.45
N THR A 273 0.43 -1.23 29.91
CA THR A 273 0.23 -1.29 28.45
C THR A 273 0.34 0.11 27.81
N MET A 274 -0.22 1.15 28.43
CA MET A 274 -0.14 2.52 27.93
C MET A 274 1.30 3.06 27.99
N GLN A 275 2.05 2.73 29.05
CA GLN A 275 3.46 3.07 29.17
C GLN A 275 4.29 2.40 28.06
N ASP A 276 4.02 1.13 27.74
CA ASP A 276 4.71 0.43 26.64
C ASP A 276 4.42 1.07 25.28
N CYS A 277 3.21 1.59 25.07
CA CYS A 277 2.88 2.35 23.86
C CYS A 277 3.68 3.66 23.77
N ILE A 278 3.91 4.35 24.90
CA ILE A 278 4.74 5.56 24.96
C ILE A 278 6.21 5.21 24.70
N LYS A 279 6.72 4.12 25.30
CA LYS A 279 8.08 3.61 25.04
C LYS A 279 8.27 3.29 23.55
N LEU A 280 7.27 2.72 22.89
CA LEU A 280 7.32 2.47 21.44
C LEU A 280 7.49 3.77 20.65
N ARG A 281 6.74 4.82 20.98
CA ARG A 281 6.87 6.13 20.32
C ARG A 281 8.27 6.70 20.51
N ASP A 282 8.80 6.65 21.73
CA ASP A 282 10.12 7.18 22.05
C ASP A 282 11.23 6.38 21.33
N ALA A 283 11.15 5.06 21.34
CA ALA A 283 12.07 4.18 20.62
C ALA A 283 12.03 4.41 19.11
N TYR A 284 10.84 4.65 18.54
CA TYR A 284 10.68 4.94 17.11
C TYR A 284 11.35 6.27 16.72
N GLN A 285 11.13 7.34 17.50
CA GLN A 285 11.80 8.63 17.28
C GLN A 285 13.31 8.52 17.45
N TYR A 286 13.77 7.79 18.47
CA TYR A 286 15.19 7.54 18.70
C TYR A 286 15.85 6.82 17.52
N GLN A 287 15.25 5.74 17.02
CA GLN A 287 15.80 4.98 15.89
C GLN A 287 15.83 5.79 14.60
N TYR A 288 14.85 6.67 14.40
CA TYR A 288 14.84 7.61 13.28
C TYR A 288 16.01 8.58 13.37
N GLU A 289 16.21 9.21 14.53
CA GLU A 289 17.30 10.17 14.72
C GLU A 289 18.68 9.52 14.59
N LEU A 290 18.86 8.35 15.21
CA LEU A 290 20.08 7.55 15.08
C LEU A 290 20.41 7.24 13.61
N THR A 291 19.39 6.96 12.80
CA THR A 291 19.57 6.69 11.36
C THR A 291 19.89 7.95 10.58
N LYS A 292 19.26 9.07 10.94
CA LYS A 292 19.55 10.39 10.37
C LYS A 292 20.99 10.81 10.65
N GLU A 293 21.46 10.70 11.88
CA GLU A 293 22.84 11.01 12.28
C GLU A 293 23.86 10.16 11.52
N LYS A 294 23.60 8.85 11.36
CA LYS A 294 24.45 7.94 10.57
C LYS A 294 24.57 8.37 9.11
N LEU A 295 23.50 8.92 8.51
CA LEU A 295 23.55 9.43 7.13
C LEU A 295 24.27 10.78 7.05
N GLN A 296 24.16 11.63 8.07
CA GLN A 296 24.88 12.90 8.15
C GLN A 296 26.39 12.70 8.26
N ALA A 297 26.84 11.63 8.94
CA ALA A 297 28.23 11.22 8.97
C ALA A 297 28.79 10.82 7.58
N MET A 298 27.91 10.57 6.59
CA MET A 298 28.26 10.27 5.21
C MET A 298 27.79 11.41 4.27
N PRO A 299 28.53 12.54 4.20
CA PRO A 299 28.05 13.77 3.55
C PRO A 299 27.79 13.65 2.04
N LYS A 300 28.39 12.66 1.36
CA LYS A 300 28.14 12.39 -0.07
C LYS A 300 26.87 11.54 -0.33
N GLY A 301 26.25 11.02 0.72
CA GLY A 301 25.04 10.20 0.64
C GLY A 301 23.75 11.03 0.72
N ARG A 302 22.63 10.42 0.32
CA ARG A 302 21.30 11.00 0.51
C ARG A 302 20.99 11.12 2.01
N GLN A 303 20.42 12.26 2.39
CA GLN A 303 20.12 12.58 3.78
C GLN A 303 18.65 12.27 4.12
N PHE A 304 18.38 11.99 5.39
CA PHE A 304 17.03 11.90 5.94
C PHE A 304 16.55 13.30 6.32
N ASP A 305 15.95 13.98 5.35
CA ASP A 305 15.36 15.30 5.54
C ASP A 305 13.85 15.27 5.30
N PHE A 306 13.15 14.51 6.15
CA PHE A 306 11.70 14.37 6.12
C PHE A 306 11.06 15.19 7.26
N SER A 307 9.81 15.62 7.03
CA SER A 307 9.07 16.40 8.02
C SER A 307 8.73 15.57 9.26
N LYS A 308 9.47 15.78 10.35
CA LYS A 308 9.21 15.12 11.65
C LYS A 308 7.77 15.34 12.12
N ASN A 309 7.21 16.52 11.88
CA ASN A 309 5.84 16.85 12.27
C ASN A 309 4.81 15.99 11.54
N GLN A 310 5.00 15.73 10.25
CA GLN A 310 4.10 14.86 9.49
C GLN A 310 4.22 13.40 9.93
N ILE A 311 5.45 12.94 10.18
CA ILE A 311 5.72 11.54 10.56
C ILE A 311 5.23 11.24 11.98
N PHE A 312 5.55 12.08 12.96
CA PHE A 312 5.36 11.79 14.38
C PHE A 312 4.18 12.52 15.02
N GLY A 313 3.68 13.61 14.43
CA GLY A 313 2.71 14.49 15.09
C GLY A 313 1.44 13.78 15.55
N LYS A 314 0.91 12.85 14.75
CA LYS A 314 -0.23 12.00 15.16
C LYS A 314 0.10 11.11 16.36
N PHE A 315 1.29 10.51 16.38
CA PHE A 315 1.72 9.63 17.46
C PHE A 315 2.00 10.41 18.76
N ASP A 316 2.58 11.61 18.64
CA ASP A 316 2.79 12.51 19.78
C ASP A 316 1.46 12.92 20.42
N LEU A 317 0.46 13.28 19.60
CA LEU A 317 -0.88 13.60 20.09
C LEU A 317 -1.54 12.40 20.77
N PHE A 318 -1.39 11.20 20.20
CA PHE A 318 -1.88 9.97 20.81
C PHE A 318 -1.21 9.70 22.17
N CYS A 319 0.12 9.79 22.26
CA CYS A 319 0.85 9.57 23.51
C CYS A 319 0.51 10.62 24.58
N ARG A 320 0.26 11.89 24.20
CA ARG A 320 -0.22 12.91 25.13
C ARG A 320 -1.58 12.56 25.75
N ARG A 321 -2.47 11.91 25.00
CA ARG A 321 -3.74 11.39 25.54
C ARG A 321 -3.49 10.22 26.48
N LEU A 322 -2.61 9.29 26.09
CA LEU A 322 -2.21 8.17 26.95
C LEU A 322 -1.62 8.63 28.29
N SER A 323 -0.77 9.66 28.31
CA SER A 323 -0.23 10.21 29.57
C SER A 323 -1.34 10.69 30.51
N LYS A 324 -2.34 11.41 29.99
CA LYS A 324 -3.49 11.86 30.79
C LYS A 324 -4.33 10.68 31.30
N LEU A 325 -4.49 9.64 30.49
CA LEU A 325 -5.19 8.42 30.89
C LEU A 325 -4.41 7.66 31.97
N ILE A 326 -3.09 7.58 31.87
CA ILE A 326 -2.22 6.99 32.90
C ILE A 326 -2.40 7.74 34.22
N ASP A 327 -2.38 9.07 34.21
CA ASP A 327 -2.59 9.88 35.42
C ASP A 327 -3.97 9.57 36.03
N LEU A 328 -5.02 9.53 35.20
CA LEU A 328 -6.38 9.22 35.63
C LEU A 328 -6.51 7.82 36.23
N PHE A 329 -6.01 6.77 35.55
CA PHE A 329 -6.06 5.40 36.06
C PHE A 329 -5.17 5.22 37.30
N THR A 330 -4.10 6.01 37.45
CA THR A 330 -3.28 6.03 38.67
C THR A 330 -4.08 6.55 39.86
N ILE A 331 -4.88 7.62 39.65
CA ILE A 331 -5.79 8.15 40.67
C ILE A 331 -6.86 7.09 41.01
N VAL A 332 -7.49 6.49 40.00
CA VAL A 332 -8.48 5.40 40.21
C VAL A 332 -7.89 4.26 41.04
N ARG A 333 -6.67 3.84 40.75
CA ARG A 333 -5.95 2.81 41.52
C ARG A 333 -5.73 3.21 42.97
N GLN A 334 -5.29 4.45 43.23
CA GLN A 334 -5.08 4.96 44.59
C GLN A 334 -6.39 4.97 45.39
N PHE A 335 -7.49 5.43 44.79
CA PHE A 335 -8.81 5.42 45.42
C PHE A 335 -9.34 4.00 45.67
N ASN A 336 -9.16 3.07 44.73
CA ASN A 336 -9.53 1.66 44.92
C ASN A 336 -8.74 0.99 46.06
N SER A 337 -7.48 1.36 46.26
CA SER A 337 -6.69 0.92 47.41
C SER A 337 -7.25 1.48 48.72
N LEU A 338 -7.55 2.78 48.74
CA LEU A 338 -8.13 3.47 49.88
C LEU A 338 -9.47 2.85 50.32
N ALA A 339 -10.34 2.53 49.35
CA ALA A 339 -11.63 1.88 49.59
C ALA A 339 -11.51 0.51 50.26
N LYS A 340 -10.43 -0.24 49.98
CA LYS A 340 -10.19 -1.55 50.61
C LYS A 340 -9.78 -1.44 52.08
N HIS A 341 -9.18 -0.32 52.49
CA HIS A 341 -8.63 -0.15 53.83
C HIS A 341 -9.64 0.34 54.89
N LYS A 342 -10.92 0.56 54.53
CA LYS A 342 -12.04 0.92 55.45
C LYS A 342 -11.62 1.87 56.58
N LEU A 343 -11.00 3.00 56.21
CA LEU A 343 -10.77 4.10 57.14
C LEU A 343 -12.12 4.76 57.46
N GLU A 344 -12.38 5.09 58.73
CA GLU A 344 -13.60 5.79 59.15
C GLU A 344 -13.81 7.07 58.32
N ASP A 345 -15.06 7.36 57.95
CA ASP A 345 -15.53 8.51 57.14
C ASP A 345 -15.13 8.57 55.65
N MET A 346 -14.54 7.51 55.08
CA MET A 346 -14.14 7.50 53.66
C MET A 346 -15.23 7.11 52.67
N ASP A 347 -16.35 6.54 53.14
CA ASP A 347 -17.42 6.04 52.25
C ASP A 347 -18.02 7.16 51.38
N LYS A 348 -18.24 8.35 51.96
CA LYS A 348 -18.77 9.51 51.23
C LYS A 348 -17.82 10.01 50.14
N LEU A 349 -16.50 10.01 50.41
CA LEU A 349 -15.48 10.41 49.44
C LEU A 349 -15.43 9.43 48.26
N ILE A 350 -15.64 8.14 48.53
CA ILE A 350 -15.66 7.08 47.50
C ILE A 350 -16.93 7.20 46.65
N GLU A 351 -18.09 7.49 47.25
CA GLU A 351 -19.34 7.77 46.52
C GLU A 351 -19.20 8.98 45.60
N ASP A 352 -18.65 10.09 46.09
CA ASP A 352 -18.40 11.30 45.31
C ASP A 352 -17.44 11.03 44.13
N PHE A 353 -16.37 10.26 44.37
CA PHE A 353 -15.42 9.86 43.34
C PHE A 353 -16.06 8.97 42.26
N ASN A 354 -16.88 7.98 42.67
CA ASN A 354 -17.58 7.11 41.73
C ASN A 354 -18.55 7.90 40.84
N SER A 355 -19.28 8.85 41.42
CA SER A 355 -20.16 9.77 40.69
C SER A 355 -19.40 10.62 39.66
N LEU A 356 -18.22 11.13 40.02
CA LEU A 356 -17.34 11.87 39.10
C LEU A 356 -16.86 10.99 37.94
N ILE A 357 -16.46 9.75 38.21
CA ILE A 357 -16.02 8.80 37.19
C ILE A 357 -17.18 8.41 36.26
N GLU A 358 -18.39 8.19 36.79
CA GLU A 358 -19.58 7.93 35.97
C GLU A 358 -19.95 9.12 35.09
N SER A 359 -19.91 10.35 35.64
CA SER A 359 -20.12 11.57 34.88
C SER A 359 -19.10 11.70 33.74
N PHE A 360 -17.81 11.43 34.02
CA PHE A 360 -16.75 11.45 33.01
C PHE A 360 -16.97 10.38 31.92
N LYS A 361 -17.33 9.15 32.30
CA LYS A 361 -17.67 8.07 31.35
C LYS A 361 -18.84 8.45 30.44
N ASN A 362 -19.85 9.12 30.99
CA ASN A 362 -21.05 9.51 30.25
C ASN A 362 -20.82 10.60 29.20
N GLN A 363 -19.70 11.34 29.27
CA GLN A 363 -19.36 12.35 28.28
C GLN A 363 -18.91 11.77 26.92
N ARG A 364 -18.74 10.43 26.78
CA ARG A 364 -18.43 9.72 25.52
C ARG A 364 -17.31 10.36 24.67
N HIS A 365 -16.28 10.91 25.32
CA HIS A 365 -15.09 11.37 24.60
C HIS A 365 -14.41 10.16 23.92
N ASP A 366 -13.88 10.34 22.72
CA ASP A 366 -12.97 9.36 22.09
C ASP A 366 -11.64 9.40 22.85
N LEU A 367 -11.55 8.57 23.91
CA LEU A 367 -10.46 8.52 24.90
C LEU A 367 -9.12 8.12 24.28
#